data_AF-A0AAX7TMQ6-F1
#
_entry.id   AF-A0AAX7TMQ6-F1
#
_cell.length_a   1.000
_cell.length_b   1.000
_cell.length_c   1.000
_cell.angle_alpha   90.00
_cell.angle_beta   90.00
_cell.angle_gamma   90.00
#
_symmetry.space_group_name_H-M   'P 1'
#
loop_
_entity.id
_entity.type
_entity.pdbx_description
1 polymer ?
#
loop_
_entity_poly.entity_id
_entity_poly.type
_entity_poly.pdbx_seq_one_letter_code
_entity_poly.pdbx_strand_id
1 'polypeptide(L)'
;MDMTTEDGYCHPPAVFSIGADRGFLVYAGQPQACRKCGSTGHNADNCEQVRCRSCGKNGHITRDCKEPRRCHLCETIEHVLWGCKYANKVWAGMKRRYKGLEALTYEEITYLRPKDKKKEENKIRCMLLSITKLKIWRARQGYIRGGYEWKEMGTIKDIEREFEGIYRHELQRWGIDTIKDRWKDYYE
;
A
#
# COMPACT_ATOMS: atom_id res chain seq x y z
N MET A 1 28.38 17.46 1.10
CA MET A 1 28.45 17.18 2.54
C MET A 1 29.58 18.01 3.07
N ASP A 2 29.27 18.90 4.00
CA ASP A 2 30.28 19.72 4.66
C ASP A 2 30.60 19.05 6.00
N MET A 3 31.84 18.62 6.19
CA MET A 3 32.26 17.85 7.37
C MET A 3 32.43 18.71 8.63
N THR A 4 32.09 20.00 8.57
CA THR A 4 32.26 20.96 9.67
C THR A 4 31.00 21.23 10.49
N THR A 5 29.85 20.66 10.11
CA THR A 5 28.56 20.78 10.84
C THR A 5 28.16 19.41 11.40
N GLU A 6 27.59 19.36 12.61
CA GLU A 6 27.16 18.11 13.27
C GLU A 6 26.23 17.25 12.39
N ASP A 7 25.41 17.90 11.56
CA ASP A 7 24.45 17.25 10.66
C ASP A 7 24.98 17.06 9.22
N GLY A 8 26.16 17.60 8.89
CA GLY A 8 26.82 17.47 7.59
C GLY A 8 26.25 18.35 6.45
N TYR A 9 25.30 19.25 6.75
CA TYR A 9 24.60 20.10 5.78
C TYR A 9 24.64 21.59 6.18
N CYS A 10 25.42 22.40 5.46
CA CYS A 10 25.37 23.86 5.55
C CYS A 10 24.11 24.48 4.93
N HIS A 11 23.41 23.71 4.08
CA HIS A 11 22.13 24.08 3.49
C HIS A 11 21.21 22.86 3.43
N PRO A 12 19.91 22.99 3.70
CA PRO A 12 18.94 21.98 3.33
C PRO A 12 19.04 21.65 1.82
N PRO A 13 18.72 20.41 1.41
CA PRO A 13 18.80 20.01 0.02
C PRO A 13 17.87 20.87 -0.85
N ALA A 14 18.42 21.50 -1.90
CA ALA A 14 17.67 22.32 -2.85
C ALA A 14 16.61 21.53 -3.62
N VAL A 15 16.83 20.22 -3.77
CA VAL A 15 15.85 19.30 -4.36
C VAL A 15 15.60 18.18 -3.36
N PHE A 16 14.36 18.03 -2.94
CA PHE A 16 13.96 17.03 -1.97
C PHE A 16 12.65 16.36 -2.37
N SER A 17 12.28 15.31 -1.65
CA SER A 17 11.01 14.61 -1.87
C SER A 17 10.33 14.39 -0.54
N ILE A 18 9.06 14.78 -0.45
CA ILE A 18 8.19 14.50 0.69
C ILE A 18 7.11 13.54 0.16
N GLY A 19 7.34 12.25 0.34
CA GLY A 19 6.54 11.22 -0.29
C GLY A 19 6.53 11.30 -1.81
N ALA A 20 5.34 11.42 -2.40
CA ALA A 20 5.19 11.52 -3.86
C ALA A 20 5.50 12.92 -4.39
N ASP A 21 5.51 13.93 -3.51
CA ASP A 21 5.68 15.32 -3.90
C ASP A 21 7.16 15.67 -3.94
N ARG A 22 7.59 16.21 -5.09
CA ARG A 22 8.94 16.73 -5.25
C ARG A 22 8.94 18.22 -4.94
N GLY A 23 9.74 18.59 -3.95
CA GLY A 23 9.93 19.97 -3.54
C GLY A 23 11.21 20.56 -4.11
N PHE A 24 11.17 21.86 -4.36
CA PHE A 24 12.34 22.67 -4.65
C PHE A 24 12.41 23.78 -3.62
N LEU A 25 13.53 23.89 -2.94
CA LEU A 25 13.82 25.00 -2.04
C LEU A 25 14.88 25.87 -2.71
N VAL A 26 14.62 27.18 -2.78
CA VAL A 26 15.54 28.18 -3.30
C VAL A 26 15.50 29.37 -2.37
N TYR A 27 16.64 29.73 -1.79
CA TYR A 27 16.81 30.94 -1.01
C TYR A 27 18.22 31.53 -1.22
N ALA A 28 18.41 32.80 -0.84
CA ALA A 28 19.67 33.49 -1.03
C ALA A 28 20.82 32.76 -0.31
N GLY A 29 21.91 32.49 -1.03
CA GLY A 29 23.09 31.78 -0.52
C GLY A 29 23.04 30.25 -0.63
N GLN A 30 21.90 29.66 -1.05
CA GLN A 30 21.83 28.23 -1.31
C GLN A 30 22.49 27.88 -2.66
N PRO A 31 23.36 26.85 -2.74
CA PRO A 31 23.94 26.40 -4.00
C PRO A 31 22.87 25.98 -5.00
N GLN A 32 22.95 26.51 -6.23
CA GLN A 32 22.02 26.15 -7.28
C GLN A 32 22.19 24.67 -7.67
N ALA A 33 21.14 23.89 -7.41
CA ALA A 33 21.07 22.49 -7.80
C ALA A 33 20.18 22.29 -9.05
N CYS A 34 20.57 21.34 -9.89
CA CYS A 34 19.82 20.96 -11.06
C CYS A 34 18.46 20.39 -10.68
N ARG A 35 17.37 20.96 -11.22
CA ARG A 35 16.00 20.50 -10.94
C ARG A 35 15.71 19.09 -11.47
N LYS A 36 16.51 18.56 -12.40
CA LYS A 36 16.35 17.21 -12.95
C LYS A 36 17.02 16.16 -12.06
N CYS A 37 18.33 16.27 -11.81
CA CYS A 37 19.08 15.24 -11.07
C CYS A 37 19.37 15.57 -9.60
N GLY A 38 19.33 16.85 -9.20
CA GLY A 38 19.64 17.32 -7.85
C GLY A 38 21.11 17.64 -7.58
N SER A 39 22.01 17.44 -8.56
CA SER A 39 23.43 17.78 -8.44
C SER A 39 23.67 19.27 -8.66
N THR A 40 24.74 19.80 -8.06
CA THR A 40 25.21 21.17 -8.27
C THR A 40 26.11 21.26 -9.50
N GLY A 41 26.37 22.48 -9.99
CA GLY A 41 27.31 22.73 -11.11
C GLY A 41 26.67 22.79 -12.50
N HIS A 42 25.37 22.52 -12.64
CA HIS A 42 24.63 22.71 -13.89
C HIS A 42 23.13 23.01 -13.64
N ASN A 43 22.45 23.57 -14.63
CA ASN A 43 21.01 23.81 -14.61
C ASN A 43 20.24 22.64 -15.26
N ALA A 44 18.91 22.70 -15.24
CA ALA A 44 18.08 21.62 -15.81
C ALA A 44 18.25 21.49 -17.34
N ASP A 45 18.58 22.57 -18.04
CA ASP A 45 18.72 22.58 -19.49
C ASP A 45 19.99 21.86 -19.94
N ASN A 46 21.08 22.03 -19.19
CA ASN A 46 22.38 21.40 -19.44
C ASN A 46 22.53 20.07 -18.66
N CYS A 47 21.44 19.44 -18.25
CA CYS A 47 21.48 18.20 -17.49
C CYS A 47 21.48 16.98 -18.42
N GLU A 48 22.63 16.33 -18.52
CA GLU A 48 22.79 15.06 -19.26
C GLU A 48 22.36 13.84 -18.45
N GLN A 49 22.12 14.01 -17.13
CA GLN A 49 21.76 12.90 -16.26
C GLN A 49 20.27 12.55 -16.36
N VAL A 50 20.00 11.33 -16.81
CA VAL A 50 18.66 10.73 -16.74
C VAL A 50 18.51 10.00 -15.41
N ARG A 51 17.90 10.65 -14.43
CA ARG A 51 17.58 10.05 -13.13
C ARG A 51 16.15 9.52 -13.11
N CYS A 52 15.98 8.23 -12.81
CA CYS A 52 14.68 7.61 -12.68
C CYS A 52 13.94 8.17 -11.46
N ARG A 53 12.72 8.67 -11.67
CA ARG A 53 11.94 9.30 -10.59
C ARG A 53 11.33 8.26 -9.63
N SER A 54 11.28 6.99 -10.02
CA SER A 54 10.72 5.92 -9.17
C SER A 54 11.79 5.24 -8.31
N CYS A 55 12.93 4.86 -8.87
CA CYS A 55 13.98 4.16 -8.12
C CYS A 55 15.12 5.07 -7.66
N GLY A 56 15.27 6.27 -8.23
CA GLY A 56 16.31 7.23 -7.90
C GLY A 56 17.68 6.95 -8.54
N LYS A 57 17.83 5.83 -9.27
CA LYS A 57 19.06 5.46 -10.01
C LYS A 57 19.18 6.25 -11.31
N ASN A 58 20.40 6.41 -11.80
CA ASN A 58 20.70 7.06 -13.07
C ASN A 58 20.63 6.06 -14.24
N GLY A 59 20.51 6.58 -15.46
CA GLY A 59 20.57 5.82 -16.72
C GLY A 59 19.22 5.43 -17.34
N HIS A 60 18.09 5.75 -16.72
CA HIS A 60 16.76 5.47 -17.29
C HIS A 60 15.67 6.41 -16.76
N ILE A 61 14.61 6.60 -17.54
CA ILE A 61 13.41 7.33 -17.09
C ILE A 61 12.46 6.39 -16.33
N THR A 62 11.50 6.97 -15.59
CA THR A 62 10.52 6.19 -14.80
C THR A 62 9.77 5.14 -15.62
N ARG A 63 9.52 5.39 -16.91
CA ARG A 63 8.85 4.45 -17.81
C ARG A 63 9.65 3.17 -18.03
N ASP A 64 10.98 3.27 -18.05
CA ASP A 64 11.89 2.16 -18.37
C ASP A 64 12.50 1.55 -17.09
N CYS A 65 11.95 1.92 -15.94
CA CYS A 65 12.39 1.44 -14.63
C CYS A 65 12.01 -0.02 -14.42
N LYS A 66 13.02 -0.90 -14.39
CA LYS A 66 12.85 -2.32 -14.05
C LYS A 66 12.79 -2.59 -12.55
N GLU A 67 13.14 -1.58 -11.73
CA GLU A 67 13.07 -1.69 -10.29
C GLU A 67 11.61 -1.61 -9.81
N PRO A 68 11.25 -2.36 -8.75
CA PRO A 68 9.95 -2.28 -8.13
C PRO A 68 9.61 -0.83 -7.71
N ARG A 69 8.41 -0.33 -8.06
CA ARG A 69 7.97 1.00 -7.58
C ARG A 69 7.95 1.02 -6.05
N ARG A 70 8.76 1.87 -5.44
CA ARG A 70 8.78 2.01 -3.97
C ARG A 70 7.69 2.97 -3.51
N CYS A 71 7.03 2.67 -2.39
CA CYS A 71 6.27 3.71 -1.70
C CYS A 71 7.28 4.67 -1.08
N HIS A 72 7.28 5.93 -1.50
CA HIS A 72 8.31 6.90 -1.15
C HIS A 72 8.30 7.35 0.33
N LEU A 73 7.34 6.88 1.16
CA LEU A 73 7.21 7.28 2.56
C LEU A 73 7.61 6.19 3.57
N CYS A 74 7.18 4.94 3.39
CA CYS A 74 7.45 3.86 4.35
C CYS A 74 7.03 2.48 3.82
N GLU A 75 7.86 1.45 4.05
CA GLU A 75 7.54 0.04 3.77
C GLU A 75 6.95 -0.68 4.99
N THR A 76 6.39 0.06 5.95
CA THR A 76 5.85 -0.53 7.18
C THR A 76 4.59 -1.36 6.91
N ILE A 77 4.38 -2.39 7.73
CA ILE A 77 3.15 -3.22 7.70
C ILE A 77 1.90 -2.33 7.82
N GLU A 78 1.97 -1.30 8.67
CA GLU A 78 0.92 -0.31 8.83
C GLU A 78 0.57 0.37 7.51
N HIS A 79 1.56 0.91 6.79
CA HIS A 79 1.30 1.57 5.51
C HIS A 79 0.72 0.61 4.49
N VAL A 80 1.27 -0.59 4.38
CA VAL A 80 0.84 -1.58 3.38
C VAL A 80 -0.61 -2.03 3.62
N LEU A 81 -1.02 -2.21 4.87
CA LEU A 81 -2.32 -2.79 5.20
C LEU A 81 -3.39 -1.77 5.57
N TRP A 82 -3.03 -0.57 6.06
CA TRP A 82 -3.99 0.40 6.58
C TRP A 82 -3.65 1.84 6.21
N GLY A 83 -2.41 2.28 6.40
CA GLY A 83 -1.98 3.66 6.13
C GLY A 83 -2.01 4.06 4.64
N CYS A 84 -2.11 3.11 3.72
CA CYS A 84 -2.25 3.39 2.30
C CYS A 84 -3.69 3.78 1.96
N LYS A 85 -3.86 4.91 1.22
CA LYS A 85 -5.17 5.38 0.72
C LYS A 85 -5.93 4.29 -0.05
N TYR A 86 -5.20 3.47 -0.80
CA TYR A 86 -5.75 2.32 -1.51
C TYR A 86 -6.33 1.27 -0.56
N ALA A 87 -5.52 0.82 0.41
CA ALA A 87 -5.93 -0.19 1.38
C ALA A 87 -7.13 0.29 2.21
N ASN A 88 -7.15 1.56 2.63
CA ASN A 88 -8.28 2.16 3.34
C ASN A 88 -9.60 2.06 2.56
N LYS A 89 -9.57 2.36 1.26
CA LYS A 89 -10.77 2.25 0.41
C LYS A 89 -11.22 0.81 0.23
N VAL A 90 -10.28 -0.14 0.09
CA VAL A 90 -10.60 -1.58 0.04
C VAL A 90 -11.26 -2.02 1.35
N TRP A 91 -10.68 -1.71 2.50
CA TRP A 91 -11.27 -2.02 3.81
C TRP A 91 -12.63 -1.38 4.01
N ALA A 92 -12.81 -0.11 3.64
CA ALA A 92 -14.12 0.55 3.67
C ALA A 92 -15.13 -0.17 2.76
N GLY A 93 -14.70 -0.64 1.59
CA GLY A 93 -15.54 -1.45 0.70
C GLY A 93 -15.93 -2.80 1.27
N MET A 94 -15.01 -3.46 1.97
CA MET A 94 -15.25 -4.73 2.67
C MET A 94 -16.19 -4.56 3.85
N LYS A 95 -16.01 -3.52 4.69
CA LYS A 95 -16.90 -3.21 5.82
C LYS A 95 -18.34 -2.95 5.38
N ARG A 96 -18.53 -2.32 4.21
CA ARG A 96 -19.88 -2.10 3.64
C ARG A 96 -20.58 -3.39 3.18
N ARG A 97 -19.82 -4.44 2.84
CA ARG A 97 -20.34 -5.70 2.30
C ARG A 97 -20.58 -6.75 3.37
N TYR A 98 -19.71 -6.78 4.38
CA TYR A 98 -19.68 -7.81 5.39
C TYR A 98 -19.92 -7.21 6.77
N LYS A 99 -21.13 -7.39 7.32
CA LYS A 99 -21.52 -6.89 8.65
C LYS A 99 -20.54 -7.36 9.74
N GLY A 100 -20.02 -8.58 9.63
CA GLY A 100 -18.97 -9.12 10.51
C GLY A 100 -17.66 -8.32 10.58
N LEU A 101 -17.45 -7.32 9.71
CA LEU A 101 -16.29 -6.43 9.71
C LEU A 101 -16.58 -5.00 10.20
N GLU A 102 -17.82 -4.65 10.55
CA GLU A 102 -18.21 -3.29 10.91
C GLU A 102 -17.38 -2.72 12.08
N ALA A 103 -17.25 -3.51 13.16
CA ALA A 103 -16.53 -3.15 14.38
C ALA A 103 -14.99 -3.34 14.31
N LEU A 104 -14.43 -3.56 13.11
CA LEU A 104 -13.03 -3.96 12.96
C LEU A 104 -12.03 -2.82 13.24
N THR A 105 -11.10 -3.03 14.18
CA THR A 105 -10.01 -2.08 14.50
C THR A 105 -8.72 -2.37 13.73
N TYR A 106 -7.79 -1.41 13.72
CA TYR A 106 -6.44 -1.59 13.15
C TYR A 106 -5.69 -2.76 13.81
N GLU A 107 -5.81 -2.93 15.13
CA GLU A 107 -5.16 -4.00 15.87
C GLU A 107 -5.72 -5.37 15.46
N GLU A 108 -7.05 -5.48 15.34
CA GLU A 108 -7.71 -6.71 14.91
C GLU A 108 -7.31 -7.08 13.47
N ILE A 109 -7.20 -6.08 12.59
CA ILE A 109 -6.65 -6.29 11.25
C ILE A 109 -5.23 -6.80 11.38
N THR A 110 -4.33 -6.02 11.97
CA THR A 110 -2.89 -6.30 11.98
C THR A 110 -2.57 -7.66 12.56
N TYR A 111 -3.13 -7.97 13.73
CA TYR A 111 -2.78 -9.17 14.50
C TYR A 111 -3.72 -10.35 14.30
N LEU A 112 -4.77 -10.22 13.46
CA LEU A 112 -5.79 -11.27 13.27
C LEU A 112 -6.37 -11.77 14.60
N ARG A 113 -6.52 -10.87 15.57
CA ARG A 113 -6.98 -11.19 16.93
C ARG A 113 -8.24 -10.40 17.25
N PRO A 114 -9.40 -10.84 16.74
CA PRO A 114 -10.68 -10.23 17.09
C PRO A 114 -10.96 -10.40 18.59
N LYS A 115 -11.38 -9.31 19.25
CA LYS A 115 -11.86 -9.37 20.63
C LYS A 115 -13.35 -9.74 20.60
N ASP A 116 -13.82 -10.45 21.62
CA ASP A 116 -15.26 -10.53 21.98
C ASP A 116 -16.23 -11.36 21.11
N LYS A 117 -15.78 -12.20 20.15
CA LYS A 117 -16.67 -13.15 19.42
C LYS A 117 -16.40 -14.63 19.73
N LYS A 118 -17.40 -15.51 19.50
CA LYS A 118 -17.29 -16.97 19.71
C LYS A 118 -16.16 -17.56 18.84
N LYS A 119 -15.51 -18.63 19.32
CA LYS A 119 -14.34 -19.28 18.66
C LYS A 119 -14.59 -19.63 17.18
N GLU A 120 -15.78 -20.11 16.82
CA GLU A 120 -16.17 -20.39 15.43
C GLU A 120 -16.35 -19.14 14.57
N GLU A 121 -17.04 -18.11 15.06
CA GLU A 121 -17.27 -16.84 14.34
C GLU A 121 -15.93 -16.11 14.06
N ASN A 122 -14.99 -16.24 15.00
CA ASN A 122 -13.62 -15.75 14.82
C ASN A 122 -12.88 -16.45 13.68
N LYS A 123 -13.15 -17.73 13.39
CA LYS A 123 -12.49 -18.44 12.28
C LYS A 123 -12.87 -17.83 10.94
N ILE A 124 -14.17 -17.60 10.70
CA ILE A 124 -14.65 -17.00 9.45
C ILE A 124 -14.17 -15.56 9.32
N ARG A 125 -14.20 -14.78 10.42
CA ARG A 125 -13.67 -13.42 10.46
C ARG A 125 -12.18 -13.39 10.10
N CYS A 126 -11.37 -14.24 10.75
CA CYS A 126 -9.93 -14.32 10.50
C CYS A 126 -9.61 -14.78 9.07
N MET A 127 -10.42 -15.67 8.51
CA MET A 127 -10.29 -16.09 7.12
C MET A 127 -10.53 -14.93 6.16
N LEU A 128 -11.63 -14.18 6.32
CA LEU A 128 -11.93 -13.00 5.52
C LEU A 128 -10.84 -11.92 5.63
N LEU A 129 -10.34 -11.69 6.85
CA LEU A 129 -9.22 -10.77 7.10
C LEU A 129 -7.95 -11.22 6.37
N SER A 130 -7.64 -12.52 6.41
CA SER A 130 -6.44 -13.08 5.77
C SER A 130 -6.50 -12.96 4.25
N ILE A 131 -7.65 -13.28 3.64
CA ILE A 131 -7.88 -13.12 2.19
C ILE A 131 -7.73 -11.64 1.83
N THR A 132 -8.37 -10.74 2.58
CA THR A 132 -8.32 -9.29 2.29
C THR A 132 -6.89 -8.76 2.31
N LYS A 133 -6.12 -9.08 3.35
CA LYS A 133 -4.70 -8.71 3.44
C LYS A 133 -3.89 -9.25 2.27
N LEU A 134 -4.07 -10.53 1.94
CA LEU A 134 -3.35 -11.17 0.84
C LEU A 134 -3.64 -10.48 -0.50
N LYS A 135 -4.91 -10.11 -0.76
CA LYS A 135 -5.33 -9.46 -1.99
C LYS A 135 -4.85 -8.01 -2.08
N ILE A 136 -4.86 -7.27 -0.98
CA ILE A 136 -4.24 -5.93 -0.89
C ILE A 136 -2.73 -6.04 -1.18
N TRP A 137 -2.05 -7.02 -0.59
CA TRP A 137 -0.64 -7.27 -0.86
C TRP A 137 -0.37 -7.60 -2.33
N ARG A 138 -1.17 -8.48 -2.94
CA ARG A 138 -1.04 -8.83 -4.36
C ARG A 138 -1.29 -7.63 -5.28
N ALA A 139 -2.30 -6.82 -5.00
CA ALA A 139 -2.57 -5.59 -5.74
C ALA A 139 -1.37 -4.63 -5.69
N ARG A 140 -0.77 -4.46 -4.49
CA ARG A 140 0.49 -3.74 -4.32
C ARG A 140 1.61 -4.35 -5.16
N GLN A 141 1.85 -5.66 -5.07
CA GLN A 141 2.91 -6.31 -5.86
C GLN A 141 2.70 -6.15 -7.37
N GLY A 142 1.45 -6.19 -7.85
CA GLY A 142 1.10 -5.91 -9.25
C GLY A 142 1.47 -4.49 -9.69
N TYR A 143 1.11 -3.50 -8.87
CA TYR A 143 1.51 -2.11 -9.09
C TYR A 143 3.03 -1.94 -9.14
N ILE A 144 3.73 -2.64 -8.24
CA ILE A 144 5.18 -2.61 -8.10
C ILE A 144 5.89 -3.23 -9.31
N ARG A 145 5.45 -4.40 -9.77
CA ARG A 145 6.18 -5.24 -10.74
C ARG A 145 5.79 -5.03 -12.21
N GLY A 146 4.55 -4.59 -12.49
CA GLY A 146 4.02 -4.63 -13.86
C GLY A 146 3.29 -3.38 -14.32
N GLY A 147 3.23 -2.32 -13.50
CA GLY A 147 2.52 -1.09 -13.85
C GLY A 147 0.99 -1.26 -14.01
N TYR A 148 0.45 -2.45 -13.75
CA TYR A 148 -0.99 -2.70 -13.75
C TYR A 148 -1.59 -2.27 -12.41
N GLU A 149 -2.40 -1.22 -12.47
CA GLU A 149 -3.10 -0.67 -11.32
C GLU A 149 -4.46 -1.36 -11.14
N TRP A 150 -4.56 -2.24 -10.14
CA TRP A 150 -5.84 -2.78 -9.73
C TRP A 150 -6.67 -1.68 -9.10
N LYS A 151 -7.81 -1.33 -9.69
CA LYS A 151 -8.80 -0.48 -9.02
C LYS A 151 -9.28 -1.14 -7.74
N GLU A 152 -9.60 -0.34 -6.72
CA GLU A 152 -10.05 -0.81 -5.40
C GLU A 152 -11.23 -1.77 -5.53
N MET A 153 -12.17 -1.47 -6.44
CA MET A 153 -13.33 -2.33 -6.74
C MET A 153 -12.93 -3.69 -7.34
N GLY A 154 -11.87 -3.74 -8.14
CA GLY A 154 -11.36 -5.00 -8.69
C GLY A 154 -10.85 -5.93 -7.59
N THR A 155 -10.11 -5.37 -6.63
CA THR A 155 -9.62 -6.12 -5.46
C THR A 155 -10.75 -6.56 -4.55
N ILE A 156 -11.75 -5.71 -4.31
CA ILE A 156 -12.94 -6.10 -3.55
C ILE A 156 -13.63 -7.29 -4.20
N LYS A 157 -13.88 -7.24 -5.51
CA LYS A 157 -14.51 -8.36 -6.25
C LYS A 157 -13.69 -9.65 -6.22
N ASP A 158 -12.35 -9.54 -6.23
CA ASP A 158 -11.48 -10.71 -6.13
C ASP A 158 -11.52 -11.33 -4.71
N ILE A 159 -11.64 -10.49 -3.67
CA ILE A 159 -11.86 -10.97 -2.31
C ILE A 159 -13.23 -11.66 -2.18
N GLU A 160 -14.29 -11.03 -2.69
CA GLU A 160 -15.65 -11.60 -2.69
C GLU A 160 -15.68 -12.96 -3.36
N ARG A 161 -15.08 -13.07 -4.54
CA ARG A 161 -15.03 -14.34 -5.30
C ARG A 161 -14.35 -15.45 -4.51
N GLU A 162 -13.23 -15.16 -3.85
CA GLU A 162 -12.51 -16.16 -3.06
C GLU A 162 -13.30 -16.56 -1.81
N PHE A 163 -13.88 -15.59 -1.11
CA PHE A 163 -14.68 -15.83 0.10
C PHE A 163 -15.98 -16.59 -0.19
N GLU A 164 -16.70 -16.22 -1.24
CA GLU A 164 -17.87 -16.95 -1.72
C GLU A 164 -17.51 -18.36 -2.18
N GLY A 165 -16.36 -18.54 -2.84
CA GLY A 165 -15.88 -19.87 -3.24
C GLY A 165 -15.73 -20.81 -2.05
N ILE A 166 -15.19 -20.30 -0.94
CA ILE A 166 -15.06 -21.06 0.30
C ILE A 166 -16.43 -21.36 0.91
N TYR A 167 -17.32 -20.37 1.00
CA TYR A 167 -18.68 -20.56 1.49
C TYR A 167 -19.42 -21.65 0.69
N ARG A 168 -19.38 -21.60 -0.65
CA ARG A 168 -20.02 -22.59 -1.54
C ARG A 168 -19.44 -23.99 -1.36
N HIS A 169 -18.12 -24.09 -1.23
CA HIS A 169 -17.47 -25.37 -0.96
C HIS A 169 -17.91 -25.96 0.38
N GLU A 170 -18.01 -25.14 1.43
CA GLU A 170 -18.50 -25.60 2.73
C GLU A 170 -19.98 -25.95 2.71
N LEU A 171 -20.80 -25.20 1.96
CA LEU A 171 -22.23 -25.48 1.77
C LEU A 171 -22.43 -26.84 1.10
N GLN A 172 -21.67 -27.12 0.04
CA GLN A 172 -21.70 -28.39 -0.66
C GLN A 172 -21.24 -29.55 0.23
N ARG A 173 -20.22 -29.32 1.07
CA ARG A 173 -19.62 -30.36 1.91
C ARG A 173 -20.43 -30.71 3.15
N TRP A 174 -21.06 -29.71 3.79
CA TRP A 174 -21.66 -29.86 5.11
C TRP A 174 -23.18 -29.59 5.15
N GLY A 175 -23.76 -29.04 4.08
CA GLY A 175 -25.18 -28.70 4.00
C GLY A 175 -25.54 -27.40 4.75
N ILE A 176 -26.67 -26.79 4.35
CA ILE A 176 -27.08 -25.45 4.82
C ILE A 176 -27.34 -25.41 6.33
N ASP A 177 -27.97 -26.46 6.88
CA ASP A 177 -28.32 -26.52 8.30
C ASP A 177 -27.10 -26.49 9.22
N THR A 178 -25.98 -27.05 8.75
CA THR A 178 -24.72 -27.11 9.51
C THR A 178 -23.96 -25.79 9.47
N ILE A 179 -24.08 -25.02 8.38
CA ILE A 179 -23.22 -23.85 8.16
C ILE A 179 -23.92 -22.51 8.36
N LYS A 180 -25.27 -22.45 8.37
CA LYS A 180 -26.04 -21.20 8.53
C LYS A 180 -25.62 -20.41 9.76
N ASP A 181 -25.57 -21.06 10.93
CA ASP A 181 -25.19 -20.40 12.19
C ASP A 181 -23.72 -19.95 12.20
N ARG A 182 -22.84 -20.66 11.48
CA ARG A 182 -21.41 -20.33 11.37
C ARG A 182 -21.16 -19.11 10.49
N TRP A 183 -21.99 -18.91 9.47
CA TRP A 183 -21.83 -17.88 8.44
C TRP A 183 -22.86 -16.74 8.50
N LYS A 184 -23.82 -16.79 9.43
CA LYS A 184 -24.91 -15.81 9.63
C LYS A 184 -24.45 -14.36 9.53
N ASP A 185 -23.35 -13.99 10.16
CA ASP A 185 -22.84 -12.60 10.20
C ASP A 185 -22.36 -12.06 8.83
N TYR A 186 -22.27 -12.92 7.83
CA TYR A 186 -21.70 -12.62 6.51
C TYR A 186 -22.71 -12.84 5.37
N TYR A 187 -23.77 -13.61 5.58
CA TYR A 187 -24.74 -13.97 4.53
C TYR A 187 -26.22 -13.89 4.96
N GLU A 188 -26.51 -13.50 6.21
CA GLU A 188 -27.85 -13.13 6.72
C GLU A 188 -27.94 -11.62 7.01
#